data_AF-A0A969B8V4-F1
#
_entry.id   AF-A0A969B8V4-F1
#
_cell.length_a   1.000
_cell.length_b   1.000
_cell.length_c   1.000
_cell.angle_alpha   90.00
_cell.angle_beta   90.00
_cell.angle_gamma   90.00
#
_symmetry.space_group_name_H-M   'P 1'
#
loop_
_entity.id
_entity.type
_entity.pdbx_description
1 polymer ?
#
loop_
_entity_poly.entity_id
_entity_poly.type
_entity_poly.pdbx_seq_one_letter_code
_entity_poly.pdbx_strand_id
1 'polypeptide(L)'
;MANEIIYTMKGVGKVYPPNRYVLKNIYLSYFYGAKIGVLGLNGSGKSSLLRIMAGVDHEFLGEAFPARDFKVGYLEQDPKLDESLNVKENVMQGLGELNNLLKEFQAISDKFADPDLDPNEMEKLIEKQGAIQEKIEAKDGWSIDQKVETAMEALRCPPGDWEVPHLSGGEKRRVALARLLPL
;
A
#
# COMPACT_ATOMS: atom_id res chain seq x y z
N MET A 1 1.29 -14.72 -23.68
CA MET A 1 1.34 -13.89 -22.45
C MET A 1 2.05 -14.56 -21.26
N ALA A 2 2.43 -15.85 -21.29
CA ALA A 2 3.01 -16.54 -20.13
C ALA A 2 4.53 -16.30 -19.85
N ASN A 3 5.18 -15.36 -20.55
CA ASN A 3 6.65 -15.21 -20.53
C ASN A 3 7.14 -13.84 -20.04
N GLU A 4 6.25 -12.96 -19.56
CA GLU A 4 6.69 -11.67 -19.02
C GLU A 4 7.28 -11.85 -17.62
N ILE A 5 8.53 -11.41 -17.43
CA ILE A 5 9.20 -11.43 -16.13
C ILE A 5 8.85 -10.16 -15.37
N ILE A 6 8.21 -10.32 -14.21
CA ILE A 6 7.73 -9.21 -13.37
C ILE A 6 8.67 -8.88 -12.21
N TYR A 7 9.59 -9.78 -11.88
CA TYR A 7 10.57 -9.57 -10.82
C TYR A 7 11.84 -10.36 -11.10
N THR A 8 12.99 -9.73 -10.89
CA THR A 8 14.30 -10.34 -11.13
C THR A 8 15.19 -10.21 -9.90
N MET A 9 15.87 -11.31 -9.56
CA MET A 9 16.92 -11.38 -8.54
C MET A 9 18.17 -11.97 -9.17
N LYS A 10 19.32 -11.28 -9.06
CA LYS A 10 20.61 -11.70 -9.61
C LYS A 10 21.65 -11.76 -8.51
N GLY A 11 22.13 -12.96 -8.20
CA GLY A 11 23.20 -13.17 -7.24
C GLY A 11 22.86 -12.70 -5.83
N VAL A 12 21.57 -12.72 -5.46
CA VAL A 12 21.14 -12.12 -4.19
C VAL A 12 21.68 -12.90 -3.01
N GLY A 13 22.32 -12.19 -2.08
CA GLY A 13 22.84 -12.74 -0.84
C GLY A 13 22.47 -11.86 0.34
N LYS A 14 22.24 -12.46 1.51
CA LYS A 14 21.99 -11.73 2.75
C LYS A 14 22.83 -12.36 3.85
N VAL A 15 23.62 -11.52 4.51
CA VAL A 15 24.49 -11.88 5.62
C VAL A 15 24.03 -11.09 6.82
N TYR A 16 23.80 -11.77 7.94
CA TYR A 16 23.59 -11.12 9.23
C TYR A 16 24.86 -11.24 10.08
N PRO A 17 25.14 -10.26 10.96
CA PRO A 17 26.24 -10.35 11.91
C PRO A 17 26.18 -11.64 12.76
N PRO A 18 27.34 -12.20 13.17
CA PRO A 18 28.69 -11.73 12.87
C PRO A 18 29.20 -12.11 11.46
N ASN A 19 28.65 -13.14 10.80
CA ASN A 19 28.96 -13.52 9.40
C ASN A 19 28.08 -14.69 8.90
N ARG A 20 26.80 -14.70 9.24
CA ARG A 20 25.88 -15.79 8.89
C ARG A 20 25.15 -15.49 7.58
N TYR A 21 25.47 -16.24 6.52
CA TYR A 21 24.66 -16.26 5.30
C TYR A 21 23.29 -16.87 5.60
N VAL A 22 22.23 -16.10 5.36
CA VAL A 22 20.85 -16.58 5.37
C VAL A 22 20.29 -16.74 3.95
N LEU A 23 20.84 -16.01 2.99
CA LEU A 23 20.60 -16.18 1.55
C LEU A 23 21.96 -16.13 0.85
N LYS A 24 22.17 -16.99 -0.15
CA LYS A 24 23.45 -17.06 -0.88
C LYS A 24 23.20 -17.40 -2.36
N ASN A 25 23.70 -16.56 -3.26
CA ASN A 25 23.62 -16.75 -4.72
C ASN A 25 22.20 -17.06 -5.22
N ILE A 26 21.21 -16.28 -4.78
CA ILE A 26 19.84 -16.42 -5.26
C ILE A 26 19.71 -15.79 -6.65
N TYR A 27 19.39 -16.62 -7.65
CA TYR A 27 19.04 -16.20 -9.00
C TYR A 27 17.61 -16.67 -9.27
N LEU A 28 16.67 -15.73 -9.32
CA LEU A 28 15.26 -16.04 -9.50
C LEU A 28 14.62 -15.01 -10.44
N SER A 29 13.68 -15.50 -11.25
CA SER A 29 12.83 -14.66 -12.08
C SER A 29 11.39 -15.11 -11.89
N TYR A 30 10.51 -14.15 -11.65
CA TYR A 30 9.08 -14.38 -11.43
C TYR A 30 8.33 -14.01 -12.69
N PHE A 31 7.49 -14.91 -13.18
CA PHE A 31 6.63 -14.67 -14.34
C PHE A 31 5.29 -14.08 -13.93
N TYR A 32 4.72 -13.26 -14.81
CA TYR A 32 3.38 -12.72 -14.63
C TYR A 32 2.35 -13.85 -14.43
N GLY A 33 1.50 -13.69 -13.42
CA GLY A 33 0.46 -14.67 -13.06
C GLY A 33 0.93 -15.88 -12.24
N ALA A 34 2.23 -16.01 -11.95
CA ALA A 34 2.73 -17.11 -11.12
C ALA A 34 2.24 -17.00 -9.67
N LYS A 35 1.77 -18.11 -9.10
CA LYS A 35 1.45 -18.25 -7.68
C LYS A 35 2.52 -19.11 -7.02
N ILE A 36 3.33 -18.51 -6.15
CA ILE A 36 4.52 -19.16 -5.61
C ILE A 36 4.47 -19.16 -4.08
N GLY A 37 4.56 -20.36 -3.50
CA GLY A 37 4.75 -20.56 -2.07
C GLY A 37 6.23 -20.69 -1.74
N VAL A 38 6.73 -19.86 -0.82
CA VAL A 38 8.12 -19.97 -0.32
C VAL A 38 8.13 -20.82 0.95
N LEU A 39 8.76 -22.00 0.87
CA LEU A 39 8.84 -22.98 1.95
C LEU A 39 10.27 -23.13 2.47
N GLY A 40 10.41 -23.64 3.69
CA GLY A 40 11.71 -23.87 4.33
C GLY A 40 11.63 -23.80 5.85
N LEU A 41 12.70 -24.22 6.52
CA LEU A 41 12.78 -24.23 7.99
C LEU A 41 12.83 -22.80 8.57
N ASN A 42 12.58 -22.66 9.87
CA ASN A 42 12.79 -21.39 10.56
C ASN A 42 14.25 -20.96 10.44
N GLY A 43 14.47 -19.70 10.09
CA GLY A 43 15.82 -19.18 9.81
C GLY A 43 16.37 -19.48 8.43
N SER A 44 15.62 -20.11 7.52
CA SER A 44 16.05 -20.38 6.13
C SER A 44 16.04 -19.15 5.21
N GLY A 45 15.84 -17.95 5.75
CA GLY A 45 15.87 -16.70 4.99
C GLY A 45 14.55 -16.32 4.28
N LYS A 46 13.44 -17.04 4.47
CA LYS A 46 12.14 -16.73 3.80
C LYS A 46 11.69 -15.28 4.00
N SER A 47 11.64 -14.83 5.26
CA SER A 47 11.22 -13.46 5.57
C SER A 47 12.21 -12.43 5.02
N SER A 48 13.52 -12.73 5.03
CA SER A 48 14.54 -11.87 4.41
C SER A 48 14.35 -11.80 2.89
N LEU A 49 14.06 -12.91 2.22
CA LEU A 49 13.78 -12.96 0.79
C LEU A 49 12.59 -12.05 0.45
N LEU A 50 11.47 -12.21 1.18
CA LEU A 50 10.27 -11.41 0.94
C LEU A 50 10.48 -9.92 1.24
N ARG A 51 11.24 -9.57 2.29
CA ARG A 51 11.58 -8.17 2.59
C ARG A 51 12.48 -7.53 1.54
N ILE A 52 13.46 -8.27 1.01
CA ILE A 52 14.29 -7.80 -0.12
C ILE A 52 13.40 -7.59 -1.35
N MET A 53 12.52 -8.56 -1.65
CA MET A 53 11.61 -8.46 -2.79
C MET A 53 10.65 -7.26 -2.69
N ALA A 54 10.17 -6.99 -1.48
CA ALA A 54 9.32 -5.86 -1.14
C ALA A 54 10.03 -4.50 -1.17
N GLY A 55 11.37 -4.47 -1.29
CA GLY A 55 12.14 -3.24 -1.13
C GLY A 55 12.15 -2.69 0.29
N VAL A 56 11.90 -3.53 1.31
CA VAL A 56 11.96 -3.16 2.73
C VAL A 56 13.38 -3.33 3.28
N ASP A 57 14.10 -4.36 2.81
CA ASP A 57 15.48 -4.63 3.20
C ASP A 57 16.41 -4.34 2.01
N HIS A 58 17.17 -3.25 2.10
CA HIS A 58 18.12 -2.83 1.06
C HIS A 58 19.56 -3.30 1.33
N GLU A 59 19.84 -3.86 2.50
CA GLU A 59 21.19 -4.28 2.90
C GLU A 59 21.45 -5.73 2.45
N PHE A 60 21.59 -5.93 1.14
CA PHE A 60 21.85 -7.25 0.56
C PHE A 60 22.91 -7.16 -0.54
N LEU A 61 23.48 -8.31 -0.91
CA LEU A 61 24.43 -8.46 -2.00
C LEU A 61 23.66 -8.74 -3.30
N GLY A 62 24.16 -8.29 -4.45
CA GLY A 62 23.54 -8.54 -5.76
C GLY A 62 22.44 -7.53 -6.10
N GLU A 63 21.52 -7.92 -6.99
CA GLU A 63 20.44 -7.05 -7.48
C GLU A 63 19.07 -7.71 -7.31
N ALA A 64 18.09 -6.95 -6.85
CA ALA A 64 16.68 -7.36 -6.78
C ALA A 64 15.79 -6.19 -7.22
N PHE A 65 14.98 -6.38 -8.26
CA PHE A 65 14.13 -5.31 -8.79
C PHE A 65 12.86 -5.86 -9.48
N PRO A 66 11.72 -5.17 -9.34
CA PRO A 66 10.53 -5.44 -10.14
C PRO A 66 10.71 -4.91 -11.58
N ALA A 67 9.87 -5.39 -12.50
CA ALA A 67 9.70 -4.77 -13.82
C ALA A 67 9.13 -3.34 -13.68
N ARG A 68 9.45 -2.45 -14.64
CA ARG A 68 9.20 -0.99 -14.52
C ARG A 68 7.75 -0.62 -14.21
N ASP A 69 6.80 -1.34 -14.81
CA ASP A 69 5.37 -1.02 -14.71
C ASP A 69 4.66 -1.79 -13.59
N PHE A 70 5.43 -2.44 -12.69
CA PHE A 70 4.89 -3.23 -11.60
C PHE A 70 5.14 -2.58 -10.24
N LYS A 71 4.07 -2.49 -9.44
CA LYS A 71 4.13 -2.13 -8.02
C LYS A 71 4.19 -3.39 -7.17
N VAL A 72 4.93 -3.34 -6.06
CA VAL A 72 5.03 -4.44 -5.10
C VAL A 72 4.26 -4.09 -3.85
N GLY A 73 3.23 -4.88 -3.53
CA GLY A 73 2.53 -4.82 -2.24
C GLY A 73 3.16 -5.79 -1.25
N TYR A 74 3.40 -5.33 -0.02
CA TYR A 74 3.99 -6.14 1.05
C TYR A 74 3.13 -6.11 2.30
N LEU A 75 2.64 -7.29 2.70
CA LEU A 75 1.91 -7.47 3.95
C LEU A 75 2.87 -7.99 5.03
N GLU A 76 3.11 -7.16 6.04
CA GLU A 76 3.89 -7.56 7.20
C GLU A 76 3.21 -8.69 7.99
N GLN A 77 4.01 -9.46 8.72
CA GLN A 77 3.48 -10.53 9.57
C GLN A 77 2.61 -9.96 10.70
N ASP A 78 3.03 -8.82 11.26
CA ASP A 78 2.29 -8.04 12.25
C ASP A 78 1.98 -6.65 11.67
N PRO A 79 0.84 -6.49 10.98
CA PRO A 79 0.56 -5.28 10.24
C PRO A 79 0.21 -4.12 11.17
N LYS A 80 0.90 -2.99 10.96
CA LYS A 80 0.61 -1.74 11.66
C LYS A 80 -0.53 -0.99 10.97
N LEU A 81 -1.53 -0.67 11.77
CA LEU A 81 -2.63 0.23 11.44
C LEU A 81 -2.48 1.50 12.27
N ASP A 82 -2.96 2.61 11.74
CA ASP A 82 -3.04 3.87 12.47
C ASP A 82 -4.21 3.80 13.45
N GLU A 83 -3.90 3.82 14.75
CA GLU A 83 -4.88 3.71 15.82
C GLU A 83 -5.73 4.98 15.99
N SER A 84 -5.32 6.10 15.38
CA SER A 84 -6.09 7.35 15.38
C SER A 84 -7.18 7.40 14.31
N LEU A 85 -7.20 6.43 13.40
CA LEU A 85 -8.11 6.34 12.28
C LEU A 85 -9.07 5.15 12.44
N ASN A 86 -10.23 5.23 11.79
CA ASN A 86 -11.13 4.10 11.69
C ASN A 86 -10.64 3.07 10.65
N VAL A 87 -11.34 1.94 10.55
CA VAL A 87 -11.01 0.86 9.61
C VAL A 87 -10.98 1.33 8.16
N LYS A 88 -12.00 2.08 7.72
CA LYS A 88 -12.10 2.54 6.33
C LYS A 88 -10.98 3.49 5.97
N GLU A 89 -10.68 4.44 6.84
CA GLU A 89 -9.59 5.39 6.69
C GLU A 89 -8.22 4.69 6.60
N ASN A 90 -8.01 3.63 7.40
CA ASN A 90 -6.83 2.79 7.29
C ASN A 90 -6.73 2.10 5.93
N VAL A 91 -7.84 1.60 5.36
CA VAL A 91 -7.85 1.02 4.01
C VAL A 91 -7.53 2.10 2.96
N MET A 92 -8.14 3.28 3.08
CA MET A 92 -7.93 4.41 2.17
C MET A 92 -6.49 4.92 2.14
N GLN A 93 -5.69 4.71 3.19
CA GLN A 93 -4.25 5.00 3.15
C GLN A 93 -3.53 4.29 1.99
N GLY A 94 -4.05 3.14 1.54
CA GLY A 94 -3.52 2.39 0.39
C GLY A 94 -3.57 3.13 -0.94
N LEU A 95 -4.46 4.12 -1.05
CA LEU A 95 -4.65 4.93 -2.26
C LEU A 95 -3.54 5.98 -2.44
N GLY A 96 -2.69 6.17 -1.43
CA GLY A 96 -1.56 7.09 -1.46
C GLY A 96 -1.96 8.51 -1.82
N GLU A 97 -1.45 9.02 -2.94
CA GLU A 97 -1.71 10.39 -3.41
C GLU A 97 -3.19 10.68 -3.60
N LEU A 98 -3.99 9.70 -4.04
CA LEU A 98 -5.42 9.90 -4.25
C LEU A 98 -6.16 10.18 -2.93
N ASN A 99 -5.79 9.49 -1.84
CA ASN A 99 -6.36 9.76 -0.51
C ASN A 99 -6.05 11.20 -0.07
N ASN A 100 -4.82 11.67 -0.33
CA ASN A 100 -4.42 13.03 0.02
C ASN A 100 -5.22 14.07 -0.77
N LEU A 101 -5.43 13.84 -2.08
CA LEU A 101 -6.24 14.72 -2.91
C LEU A 101 -7.70 14.79 -2.42
N LEU A 102 -8.30 13.66 -2.07
CA LEU A 102 -9.67 13.61 -1.54
C LEU A 102 -9.78 14.35 -0.20
N LYS A 103 -8.83 14.14 0.72
CA LYS A 103 -8.78 14.87 2.01
C LYS A 103 -8.61 16.37 1.80
N GLU A 104 -7.76 16.77 0.86
CA GLU A 104 -7.54 18.19 0.55
C GLU A 104 -8.77 18.82 -0.10
N PHE A 105 -9.45 18.10 -0.98
CA PHE A 105 -10.72 18.54 -1.58
C PHE A 105 -11.80 18.73 -0.52
N GLN A 106 -11.94 17.78 0.43
CA GLN A 106 -12.88 17.92 1.54
C GLN A 106 -12.54 19.12 2.42
N ALA A 107 -11.26 19.28 2.79
CA ALA A 107 -10.83 20.40 3.62
C ALA A 107 -11.03 21.78 2.95
N ILE A 108 -10.93 21.86 1.63
CA ILE A 108 -11.26 23.09 0.89
C ILE A 108 -12.78 23.32 0.89
N SER A 109 -13.57 22.27 0.66
CA SER A 109 -15.03 22.33 0.72
C SER A 109 -15.53 22.80 2.08
N ASP A 110 -14.94 22.32 3.17
CA ASP A 110 -15.29 22.73 4.53
C ASP A 110 -14.99 24.21 4.78
N LYS A 111 -13.90 24.75 4.20
CA LYS A 111 -13.56 26.18 4.30
C LYS A 111 -14.56 27.09 3.58
N PHE A 112 -15.20 26.61 2.52
CA PHE A 112 -16.26 27.39 1.86
C PHE A 112 -17.52 27.55 2.71
N ALA A 113 -17.69 26.75 3.76
CA ALA A 113 -18.77 26.90 4.72
C ALA A 113 -18.50 28.00 5.76
N ASP A 114 -17.29 28.57 5.81
CA ASP A 114 -16.94 29.65 6.73
C ASP A 114 -17.52 30.99 6.27
N PRO A 115 -18.44 31.61 7.04
CA PRO A 115 -19.05 32.89 6.67
C PRO A 115 -18.08 34.09 6.69
N ASP A 116 -16.92 33.95 7.34
CA ASP A 116 -15.90 35.02 7.47
C ASP A 116 -14.77 34.90 6.43
N LEU A 117 -14.94 34.05 5.41
CA LEU A 117 -13.91 33.80 4.39
C LEU A 117 -13.65 35.05 3.53
N ASP A 118 -12.38 35.47 3.45
CA ASP A 118 -11.97 36.62 2.65
C ASP A 118 -12.20 36.36 1.14
N PRO A 119 -12.74 37.34 0.38
CA PRO A 119 -12.99 37.18 -1.05
C PRO A 119 -11.75 36.81 -1.89
N ASN A 120 -10.55 37.28 -1.54
CA ASN A 120 -9.33 36.91 -2.26
C ASN A 120 -8.84 35.50 -1.89
N GLU A 121 -9.13 35.04 -0.66
CA GLU A 121 -8.88 33.66 -0.26
C GLU A 121 -9.87 32.71 -0.94
N MET A 122 -11.12 33.12 -1.11
CA MET A 122 -12.14 32.37 -1.83
C MET A 122 -11.72 32.11 -3.29
N GLU A 123 -11.23 33.11 -4.02
CA GLU A 123 -10.77 32.95 -5.40
C GLU A 123 -9.62 31.93 -5.51
N LYS A 124 -8.62 32.01 -4.61
CA LYS A 124 -7.52 31.04 -4.54
C LYS A 124 -7.99 29.63 -4.21
N LEU A 125 -8.97 29.49 -3.32
CA LEU A 125 -9.53 28.19 -2.96
C LEU A 125 -10.30 27.57 -4.13
N ILE A 126 -11.02 28.38 -4.92
CA ILE A 126 -11.73 27.91 -6.13
C ILE A 126 -10.74 27.38 -7.17
N GLU A 127 -9.69 28.14 -7.49
CA GLU A 127 -8.65 27.68 -8.43
C GLU A 127 -7.99 26.38 -7.95
N LYS A 128 -7.66 26.31 -6.66
CA LYS A 128 -7.04 25.14 -6.05
C LYS A 128 -7.98 23.92 -6.07
N GLN A 129 -9.26 24.12 -5.75
CA GLN A 129 -10.26 23.06 -5.77
C GLN A 129 -10.42 22.50 -7.19
N GLY A 130 -10.48 23.37 -8.21
CA GLY A 130 -10.56 22.96 -9.61
C GLY A 130 -9.36 22.09 -10.03
N ALA A 131 -8.14 22.53 -9.72
CA ALA A 131 -6.92 21.76 -10.02
C ALA A 131 -6.86 20.40 -9.29
N ILE A 132 -7.40 20.31 -8.08
CA ILE A 132 -7.49 19.04 -7.33
C ILE A 132 -8.57 18.14 -7.92
N GLN A 133 -9.73 18.71 -8.26
CA GLN A 133 -10.83 17.98 -8.88
C GLN A 133 -10.40 17.29 -10.18
N GLU A 134 -9.70 17.99 -11.07
CA GLU A 134 -9.17 17.40 -12.30
C GLU A 134 -8.24 16.20 -12.03
N LYS A 135 -7.41 16.28 -10.99
CA LYS A 135 -6.53 15.18 -10.58
C LYS A 135 -7.28 13.99 -9.98
N ILE A 136 -8.37 14.24 -9.25
CA ILE A 136 -9.25 13.20 -8.71
C ILE A 136 -9.97 12.49 -9.86
N GLU A 137 -10.54 13.24 -10.80
CA GLU A 137 -11.23 12.71 -11.97
C GLU A 137 -10.30 11.88 -12.86
N ALA A 138 -9.09 12.36 -13.12
CA ALA A 138 -8.08 11.63 -13.89
C ALA A 138 -7.70 10.26 -13.29
N LYS A 139 -7.98 10.05 -12.00
CA LYS A 139 -7.71 8.81 -11.26
C LYS A 139 -8.99 8.03 -10.92
N ASP A 140 -10.14 8.42 -11.46
CA ASP A 140 -11.45 7.81 -11.15
C ASP A 140 -11.72 7.81 -9.62
N GLY A 141 -11.33 8.91 -8.97
CA GLY A 141 -11.33 9.00 -7.50
C GLY A 141 -12.72 9.08 -6.88
N TRP A 142 -13.73 9.51 -7.62
CA TRP A 142 -15.11 9.63 -7.13
C TRP A 142 -15.79 8.27 -6.93
N SER A 143 -15.32 7.22 -7.59
CA SER A 143 -15.82 5.86 -7.39
C SER A 143 -15.07 5.09 -6.30
N ILE A 144 -14.04 5.70 -5.70
CA ILE A 144 -13.11 4.97 -4.83
C ILE A 144 -13.77 4.46 -3.55
N ASP A 145 -14.74 5.20 -3.01
CA ASP A 145 -15.51 4.76 -1.85
C ASP A 145 -16.18 3.41 -2.10
N GLN A 146 -16.87 3.27 -3.25
CA GLN A 146 -17.51 2.01 -3.61
C GLN A 146 -16.50 0.88 -3.80
N LYS A 147 -15.34 1.16 -4.39
CA LYS A 147 -14.27 0.17 -4.59
C LYS A 147 -13.69 -0.28 -3.24
N VAL A 148 -13.48 0.65 -2.31
CA VAL A 148 -13.01 0.37 -0.95
C VAL A 148 -14.01 -0.52 -0.22
N GLU A 149 -15.31 -0.19 -0.25
CA GLU A 149 -16.35 -1.02 0.40
C GLU A 149 -16.38 -2.43 -0.19
N THR A 150 -16.34 -2.54 -1.52
CA THR A 150 -16.34 -3.85 -2.22
C THR A 150 -15.12 -4.69 -1.81
N ALA A 151 -13.95 -4.07 -1.71
CA ALA A 151 -12.72 -4.74 -1.29
C ALA A 151 -12.76 -5.17 0.18
N MET A 152 -13.29 -4.32 1.06
CA MET A 152 -13.48 -4.63 2.47
C MET A 152 -14.46 -5.79 2.67
N GLU A 153 -15.56 -5.81 1.92
CA GLU A 153 -16.53 -6.90 1.94
C GLU A 153 -15.90 -8.22 1.46
N ALA A 154 -15.19 -8.19 0.33
CA ALA A 154 -14.52 -9.37 -0.22
C ALA A 154 -13.51 -10.00 0.75
N LEU A 155 -12.81 -9.15 1.53
CA LEU A 155 -11.87 -9.58 2.55
C LEU A 155 -12.49 -9.78 3.94
N ARG A 156 -13.80 -9.60 4.09
CA ARG A 156 -14.52 -9.70 5.36
C ARG A 156 -13.88 -8.85 6.46
N CYS A 157 -13.54 -7.61 6.10
CA CYS A 157 -13.08 -6.62 7.06
C CYS A 157 -14.19 -6.31 8.10
N PRO A 158 -13.82 -5.81 9.29
CA PRO A 158 -14.77 -5.19 10.20
C PRO A 158 -15.48 -3.98 9.55
N PRO A 159 -16.58 -3.49 10.17
CA PRO A 159 -17.24 -2.26 9.75
C PRO A 159 -16.26 -1.08 9.64
N GLY A 160 -16.47 -0.22 8.64
CA GLY A 160 -15.54 0.85 8.30
C GLY A 160 -15.41 1.95 9.36
N ASP A 161 -16.46 2.17 10.14
CA ASP A 161 -16.57 3.16 11.21
C ASP A 161 -15.95 2.69 12.54
N TRP A 162 -15.56 1.42 12.65
CA TRP A 162 -14.93 0.91 13.87
C TRP A 162 -13.53 1.47 14.11
N GLU A 163 -13.21 1.68 15.38
CA GLU A 163 -11.88 2.05 15.83
C GLU A 163 -10.92 0.86 15.82
N VAL A 164 -9.67 1.11 15.42
CA VAL A 164 -8.62 0.08 15.29
C VAL A 164 -8.16 -0.57 16.62
N PRO A 165 -8.08 0.11 17.78
CA PRO A 165 -7.55 -0.47 19.02
C PRO A 165 -8.27 -1.74 19.48
N HIS A 166 -9.55 -1.89 19.14
CA HIS A 166 -10.39 -3.01 19.57
C HIS A 166 -10.36 -4.22 18.63
N LEU A 167 -9.64 -4.13 17.50
CA LEU A 167 -9.58 -5.20 16.52
C LEU A 167 -8.69 -6.36 16.96
N SER A 168 -9.14 -7.58 16.70
CA SER A 168 -8.32 -8.78 16.81
C SER A 168 -7.18 -8.77 15.79
N GLY A 169 -6.10 -9.52 16.04
CA GLY A 169 -4.98 -9.62 15.09
C GLY A 169 -5.40 -10.14 13.70
N GLY A 170 -6.41 -11.03 13.65
CA GLY A 170 -6.97 -11.51 12.39
C GLY A 170 -7.73 -10.42 11.62
N GLU A 171 -8.42 -9.52 12.32
CA GLU A 171 -9.10 -8.37 11.70
C GLU A 171 -8.10 -7.32 11.21
N LYS A 172 -7.12 -6.96 12.04
CA LYS A 172 -6.04 -6.04 11.64
C LYS A 172 -5.34 -6.52 10.36
N ARG A 173 -5.14 -7.84 10.22
CA ARG A 173 -4.56 -8.44 9.02
C ARG A 173 -5.43 -8.32 7.77
N ARG A 174 -6.75 -8.48 7.90
CA ARG A 174 -7.68 -8.33 6.75
C ARG A 174 -7.77 -6.87 6.31
N VAL A 175 -7.82 -5.93 7.26
CA VAL A 175 -7.76 -4.48 6.98
C VAL A 175 -6.45 -4.10 6.28
N ALA A 176 -5.31 -4.58 6.79
CA ALA A 176 -4.02 -4.31 6.17
C ALA A 176 -3.88 -4.95 4.77
N LEU A 177 -4.51 -6.11 4.54
CA LEU A 177 -4.58 -6.70 3.20
C LEU A 177 -5.46 -5.89 2.25
N ALA A 178 -6.61 -5.37 2.73
CA ALA A 178 -7.48 -4.49 1.94
C ALA A 178 -6.76 -3.21 1.53
N ARG A 179 -5.95 -2.64 2.42
CA ARG A 179 -5.07 -1.49 2.15
C ARG A 179 -4.06 -1.73 1.01
N LEU A 180 -3.71 -2.98 0.71
CA LEU A 180 -2.73 -3.32 -0.32
C LEU A 180 -3.36 -3.63 -1.68
N LEU A 181 -4.70 -3.69 -1.76
CA LEU A 181 -5.36 -4.01 -3.02
C LEU A 181 -5.24 -2.84 -4.00
N PRO A 182 -5.01 -3.11 -5.29
CA PRO A 182 -5.14 -2.09 -6.32
C PRO A 182 -6.62 -1.73 -6.47
N LEU A 183 -6.98 -0.51 -6.09
CA LEU A 183 -8.32 0.07 -6.19
C LEU A 183 -8.35 1.18 -7.26
#